data_AF-A0A3S3QMG0-F1
#
_entry.id   AF-A0A3S3QMG0-F1
#
_cell.length_a   1.000
_cell.length_b   1.000
_cell.length_c   1.000
_cell.angle_alpha   90.00
_cell.angle_beta   90.00
_cell.angle_gamma   90.00
#
_symmetry.space_group_name_H-M   'P 1'
#
loop_
_entity.id
_entity.type
_entity.pdbx_description
1 polymer ?
#
loop_
_entity_poly.entity_id
_entity_poly.type
_entity_poly.pdbx_seq_one_letter_code
_entity_poly.pdbx_strand_id
1 'polypeptide(L)' 'MYWTLELASYLSDAPWPATKDELIDYAIRTGAPLEVVENLQSIEDEGEIYESMEEIWPDYPTDEDYLWNEDEY' A
#
# COMPACT_ATOMS: atom_id res chain seq x y z
N MET A 1 -6.55 10.96 -5.25
CA MET A 1 -6.29 9.70 -4.55
C MET A 1 -6.19 10.00 -3.07
N TYR A 2 -6.83 9.21 -2.20
CA TYR A 2 -6.82 9.43 -0.75
C TYR A 2 -6.32 8.16 -0.06
N TRP A 3 -5.05 8.14 0.32
CA TRP A 3 -4.47 7.03 1.07
C TRP A 3 -4.43 7.33 2.56
N THR A 4 -4.59 6.28 3.36
CA THR A 4 -4.42 6.31 4.82
C THR A 4 -3.52 5.15 5.23
N LEU A 5 -2.93 5.26 6.42
CA LEU A 5 -2.15 4.19 7.03
C LEU A 5 -2.92 2.86 7.12
N GLU A 6 -4.21 2.93 7.41
CA GLU A 6 -5.08 1.75 7.46
C GLU A 6 -5.19 1.08 6.08
N LEU A 7 -5.44 1.87 5.03
CA LEU A 7 -5.52 1.37 3.65
C LEU A 7 -4.19 0.75 3.19
N ALA A 8 -3.08 1.41 3.52
CA ALA A 8 -1.74 0.95 3.21
C ALA A 8 -1.38 -0.34 3.97
N SER A 9 -1.82 -0.48 5.22
CA SER A 9 -1.60 -1.69 6.02
C SER A 9 -2.17 -2.95 5.35
N TYR A 10 -3.31 -2.85 4.65
CA TYR A 10 -3.84 -3.99 3.88
C TYR A 10 -2.89 -4.41 2.76
N LEU A 11 -2.25 -3.46 2.09
CA LEU A 11 -1.31 -3.73 1.00
C LEU A 11 0.10 -4.05 1.50
N SER A 12 0.44 -3.78 2.77
CA SER A 12 1.75 -4.14 3.32
C SER A 12 2.03 -5.65 3.31
N ASP A 13 0.98 -6.47 3.40
CA ASP A 13 1.05 -7.93 3.28
C ASP A 13 0.88 -8.45 1.83
N ALA A 14 0.73 -7.55 0.86
CA ALA A 14 0.59 -7.91 -0.54
C ALA A 14 1.88 -8.58 -1.08
N PRO A 15 1.78 -9.40 -2.14
CA PRO A 15 2.91 -10.17 -2.66
C PRO A 15 3.85 -9.31 -3.52
N TRP A 16 4.51 -8.32 -2.92
CA TRP A 16 5.48 -7.46 -3.60
C TRP A 16 6.73 -8.25 -4.06
N PRO A 17 7.35 -7.89 -5.20
CA PRO A 17 6.94 -6.84 -6.15
C PRO A 17 5.74 -7.30 -7.01
N ALA A 18 4.73 -6.44 -7.19
CA ALA A 18 3.45 -6.79 -7.82
C ALA A 18 2.96 -5.70 -8.79
N THR A 19 2.23 -6.13 -9.81
CA THR A 19 1.55 -5.21 -10.75
C THR A 19 0.29 -4.60 -10.12
N LYS A 20 -0.20 -3.50 -10.70
CA LYS A 20 -1.44 -2.86 -10.26
C LYS A 20 -2.63 -3.83 -10.22
N ASP A 21 -2.79 -4.64 -11.27
CA ASP A 21 -3.83 -5.66 -11.35
C ASP A 21 -3.71 -6.71 -10.24
N GLU A 22 -2.49 -7.17 -9.94
CA GLU A 22 -2.25 -8.13 -8.85
C GLU A 22 -2.57 -7.56 -7.47
N LEU A 23 -2.26 -6.28 -7.23
CA LEU A 23 -2.61 -5.58 -5.99
C LEU A 23 -4.13 -5.40 -5.86
N ILE A 24 -4.83 -5.09 -6.96
CA ILE A 24 -6.30 -4.99 -6.99
C ILE A 24 -6.92 -6.36 -6.69
N ASP A 25 -6.46 -7.41 -7.35
CA ASP A 25 -6.93 -8.78 -7.10
C ASP A 25 -6.67 -9.22 -5.66
N TYR A 26 -5.49 -8.90 -5.12
CA TYR A 26 -5.15 -9.16 -3.73
C TYR A 26 -6.10 -8.43 -2.79
N ALA A 27 -6.34 -7.13 -2.98
CA ALA A 27 -7.26 -6.32 -2.18
C ALA A 27 -8.69 -6.91 -2.19
N ILE A 28 -9.18 -7.33 -3.36
CA ILE A 28 -10.51 -7.96 -3.49
C ILE A 28 -10.55 -9.33 -2.76
N ARG A 29 -9.48 -10.12 -2.86
CA ARG A 29 -9.40 -11.46 -2.25
C ARG A 29 -9.25 -11.43 -0.74
N THR A 30 -8.51 -10.46 -0.20
CA THR A 30 -8.35 -10.27 1.24
C THR A 30 -9.54 -9.59 1.89
N GLY A 31 -10.44 -9.01 1.08
CA GLY A 31 -11.59 -8.26 1.56
C GLY A 31 -11.21 -6.87 2.06
N ALA A 32 -10.18 -6.27 1.47
CA ALA A 32 -9.81 -4.89 1.73
C ALA A 32 -10.96 -3.94 1.33
N PRO A 33 -11.08 -2.77 2.01
CA PRO A 33 -12.12 -1.80 1.71
C PRO A 33 -12.03 -1.29 0.27
N LEU A 34 -13.19 -0.94 -0.31
CA LEU A 34 -13.32 -0.50 -1.70
C LEU A 34 -12.41 0.70 -2.02
N GLU A 35 -12.15 1.56 -1.06
CA GLU A 35 -11.22 2.69 -1.18
C GLU A 35 -9.80 2.26 -1.59
N VAL A 36 -9.29 1.11 -1.13
CA VAL A 36 -7.98 0.59 -1.59
C VAL A 36 -8.03 0.31 -3.09
N VAL A 37 -9.08 -0.35 -3.54
CA VAL A 37 -9.27 -0.75 -4.94
C VAL A 37 -9.51 0.47 -5.84
N GLU A 38 -10.25 1.48 -5.38
CA GLU A 38 -10.46 2.73 -6.13
C GLU A 38 -9.19 3.58 -6.20
N ASN A 39 -8.41 3.62 -5.12
CA ASN A 39 -7.11 4.27 -5.14
C ASN A 39 -6.18 3.57 -6.12
N LEU A 40 -6.03 2.24 -6.04
CA LEU A 40 -5.20 1.46 -6.96
C LEU A 40 -5.62 1.69 -8.42
N GLN A 41 -6.91 1.63 -8.73
CA GLN A 41 -7.41 1.89 -10.09
C GLN A 41 -7.17 3.34 -10.57
N SER A 42 -7.11 4.30 -9.64
CA SER A 42 -6.80 5.70 -9.96
C SER A 42 -5.32 5.94 -10.26
N ILE A 43 -4.44 4.97 -10.00
CA ILE A 43 -3.02 5.07 -10.38
C ILE A 43 -2.91 4.87 -11.89
N GLU A 44 -2.07 5.69 -12.53
CA GLU A 44 -1.75 5.54 -13.95
C GLU A 44 -1.03 4.21 -14.19
N ASP A 45 -1.60 3.38 -15.07
CA ASP A 45 -1.02 2.08 -15.42
C ASP A 45 0.10 2.26 -16.44
N GLU A 46 1.33 2.41 -15.99
CA GLU A 46 2.49 2.46 -16.89
C GLU A 46 3.07 1.07 -17.21
N GLY A 47 2.43 0.00 -16.74
CA GLY A 47 2.93 -1.37 -16.86
C GLY A 47 4.17 -1.64 -16.00
N GLU A 48 4.44 -0.77 -15.04
CA GLU A 48 5.52 -0.95 -14.07
C GLU A 48 5.09 -1.88 -12.93
N ILE A 49 6.06 -2.62 -12.42
CA ILE A 49 5.89 -3.47 -11.24
C ILE A 49 6.24 -2.60 -10.05
N TYR A 50 5.35 -2.52 -9.08
CA TYR A 50 5.62 -1.79 -7.86
C TYR A 50 6.37 -2.68 -6.88
N GLU A 51 7.40 -2.15 -6.23
CA GLU A 51 8.20 -2.85 -5.23
C GLU A 51 7.68 -2.67 -3.80
N SER A 52 7.02 -1.54 -3.51
CA SER A 52 6.43 -1.27 -2.20
C SER A 52 5.32 -0.22 -2.26
N MET A 53 4.66 -0.01 -1.11
CA MET A 53 3.64 1.03 -0.94
C MET A 53 4.18 2.44 -1.20
N GLU A 54 5.48 2.69 -0.97
CA GLU A 54 6.11 4.00 -1.18
C GLU A 54 6.13 4.42 -2.65
N GLU A 55 6.16 3.46 -3.57
CA GLU A 55 6.11 3.73 -5.01
C GLU A 55 4.71 4.12 -5.48
N ILE A 56 3.67 3.61 -4.79
CA ILE A 56 2.28 3.94 -5.05
C ILE A 56 1.88 5.23 -4.35
N TRP A 57 2.33 5.39 -3.10
CA TRP A 57 2.02 6.51 -2.24
C TRP A 57 3.32 7.13 -1.73
N PRO A 58 3.81 8.21 -2.38
CA PRO A 58 5.07 8.85 -1.99
C PRO A 58 5.01 9.58 -0.63
N ASP A 59 3.81 9.78 -0.10
CA ASP A 59 3.54 10.34 1.24
C ASP A 59 3.30 9.23 2.28
N TYR A 60 3.58 7.97 1.94
CA TYR A 60 3.49 6.87 2.89
C TYR A 60 4.49 7.14 4.03
N PRO A 61 4.03 7.28 5.29
CA PRO A 61 4.94 7.47 6.40
C PRO A 61 5.77 6.19 6.53
N THR A 62 7.08 6.32 6.38
CA THR A 62 8.02 5.22 6.54
C THR A 62 8.05 4.78 8.01
N ASP A 63 8.27 3.49 8.23
CA ASP A 63 8.36 2.86 9.57
C ASP A 63 9.40 3.54 10.50
N GLU A 64 10.31 4.35 9.93
CA GLU A 64 11.21 5.24 10.68
C GLU A 64 10.49 6.29 11.57
N ASP A 65 9.18 6.54 11.37
CA ASP A 65 8.37 7.38 12.25
C ASP A 65 7.76 6.61 13.45
N TYR A 66 7.65 5.28 13.36
CA TYR A 66 7.16 4.40 14.45
C TYR A 66 8.28 3.77 15.29
N LEU A 67 9.53 3.84 14.84
CA LEU A 67 10.71 3.33 15.54
C LEU A 67 11.26 4.25 16.65
N TRP A 68 10.44 5.12 17.25
CA TRP A 68 10.84 5.88 18.44
C TRP A 68 10.09 5.44 19.71
N ASN A 69 10.90 4.81 20.58
CA ASN A 69 10.76 4.57 22.03
C ASN A 69 10.50 3.12 22.49
N GLU A 70 11.34 2.16 22.08
CA GLU A 70 11.54 0.91 22.86
C GLU A 70 12.73 0.97 23.84
N ASP A 71 13.49 2.08 23.90
CA ASP A 71 14.61 2.28 24.84
C ASP A 71 14.25 3.18 26.05
N GLU A 72 13.01 3.13 26.54
CA GLU A 72 12.63 3.74 27.82
C GLU A 72 12.24 2.67 28.86
N TYR A 73 13.23 1.92 29.36
CA TYR A 73 13.15 1.21 30.65
C TYR A 73 14.49 1.16 31.41
#